data_AF-A0A923NRP3-F1
#
_entry.id   AF-A0A923NRP3-F1
#
_cell.length_a   1.000
_cell.length_b   1.000
_cell.length_c   1.000
_cell.angle_alpha   90.00
_cell.angle_beta   90.00
_cell.angle_gamma   90.00
#
_symmetry.space_group_name_H-M   'P 1'
#
loop_
_entity.id
_entity.type
_entity.pdbx_description
1 polymer ?
#
loop_
_entity_poly.entity_id
_entity_poly.type
_entity_poly.pdbx_seq_one_letter_code
_entity_poly.pdbx_strand_id
1 'polypeptide(L)'
;MDKIFCTVDSQLHKLKSRGMIISDSRRAKRIIEKSFRYNLKPNSIPTMPLHKMTNIPINAGNNPVCGKNDLFAIVIIFRIILSKSSFNKFFPALQEQIQILSHNLSTISVDMVLSQMGFPLNWQEIQSL
;
A
#
# COMPACT_ATOMS: atom_id res chain seq x y z
N MET A 1 17.06 15.12 12.61
CA MET A 1 16.66 14.02 13.50
C MET A 1 16.51 12.78 12.64
N ASP A 2 17.36 11.78 12.82
CA ASP A 2 17.18 10.49 12.13
C ASP A 2 15.90 9.83 12.64
N LYS A 3 15.03 9.43 11.72
CA LYS A 3 13.77 8.77 12.03
C LYS A 3 14.10 7.43 12.67
N ILE A 4 13.81 7.26 13.97
CA ILE A 4 14.00 5.97 14.67
C ILE A 4 13.09 4.94 14.00
N PHE A 5 13.70 4.05 13.23
CA PHE A 5 13.01 3.00 12.51
C PHE A 5 12.64 1.88 13.49
N CYS A 6 11.34 1.60 13.62
CA CYS A 6 10.84 0.54 14.50
C CYS A 6 11.00 -0.83 13.85
N THR A 7 11.22 -1.87 14.66
CA THR A 7 11.25 -3.26 14.20
C THR A 7 9.91 -3.68 13.57
N VAL A 8 9.92 -4.72 12.73
CA VAL A 8 8.71 -5.27 12.11
C VAL A 8 7.67 -5.65 13.17
N ASP A 9 8.10 -6.25 14.28
CA ASP A 9 7.21 -6.60 15.39
C ASP A 9 6.58 -5.36 16.04
N SER A 10 7.33 -4.26 16.17
CA SER A 10 6.80 -2.98 16.66
C SER A 10 5.82 -2.34 15.68
N GLN A 11 6.05 -2.46 14.37
CA GLN A 11 5.11 -2.00 13.34
C GLN A 11 3.80 -2.81 13.36
N LEU A 12 3.90 -4.14 13.46
CA LEU A 12 2.73 -5.01 13.62
C LEU A 12 1.96 -4.69 14.91
N HIS A 13 2.68 -4.40 16.00
CA HIS A 13 2.06 -3.97 17.26
C HIS A 13 1.31 -2.64 17.10
N LYS A 14 1.88 -1.65 16.40
CA LYS A 14 1.23 -0.36 16.09
C LYS A 14 -0.02 -0.50 15.21
N LEU A 15 -0.06 -1.49 14.34
CA LEU A 15 -1.26 -1.80 13.55
C LEU A 15 -2.33 -2.41 14.46
N LYS A 16 -1.96 -3.41 15.27
CA LYS A 16 -2.87 -4.06 16.23
C LYS A 16 -3.43 -3.09 17.25
N SER A 17 -2.62 -2.17 17.80
CA SER A 17 -3.06 -1.16 18.76
C SER A 17 -4.06 -0.16 18.18
N ARG A 18 -4.06 0.03 16.85
CA ARG A 18 -5.06 0.82 16.11
C ARG A 18 -6.31 0.03 15.75
N GLY A 19 -6.48 -1.18 16.29
CA GLY A 19 -7.62 -2.04 16.01
C GLY A 19 -7.57 -2.73 14.64
N MET A 20 -6.40 -2.78 14.00
CA MET A 20 -6.21 -3.50 12.73
C MET A 20 -5.94 -4.97 13.01
N ILE A 21 -6.76 -5.85 12.42
CA ILE A 21 -6.65 -7.30 12.52
C ILE A 21 -5.74 -7.79 11.40
N ILE A 22 -4.71 -8.56 11.79
CA ILE A 22 -3.72 -9.13 10.90
C ILE A 22 -4.04 -10.61 10.73
N SER A 23 -4.43 -11.02 9.53
CA SER A 23 -4.95 -12.37 9.24
C SER A 23 -3.95 -13.47 9.57
N ASP A 24 -2.70 -13.29 9.11
CA ASP A 24 -1.59 -14.22 9.36
C ASP A 24 -0.35 -13.41 9.74
N SER A 25 -0.03 -13.41 11.04
CA SER A 25 1.12 -12.64 11.56
C SER A 25 2.47 -13.15 11.02
N ARG A 26 2.63 -14.45 10.71
CA ARG A 26 3.89 -14.99 10.17
C ARG A 26 4.06 -14.60 8.70
N ARG A 27 2.98 -14.67 7.92
CA ARG A 27 3.00 -14.23 6.52
C ARG A 27 3.16 -12.71 6.42
N ALA A 28 2.48 -11.95 7.28
CA ALA A 28 2.62 -10.50 7.34
C ALA A 28 4.06 -10.10 7.66
N LYS A 29 4.67 -10.72 8.68
CA LYS A 29 6.09 -10.50 9.02
C LYS A 29 7.01 -10.75 7.82
N ARG A 30 6.88 -11.90 7.15
CA ARG A 30 7.67 -12.23 5.95
C ARG A 30 7.49 -11.23 4.80
N ILE A 31 6.26 -10.76 4.58
CA ILE A 31 5.98 -9.78 3.51
C ILE A 31 6.63 -8.45 3.85
N ILE A 32 6.46 -7.97 5.08
CA ILE A 32 7.02 -6.70 5.56
C ILE A 32 8.55 -6.74 5.52
N GLU A 33 9.18 -7.82 6.00
CA GLU A 33 10.63 -8.00 5.94
C GLU A 33 11.17 -8.04 4.50
N LYS A 34 10.38 -8.57 3.54
CA LYS A 34 10.77 -8.58 2.12
C LYS A 34 10.51 -7.25 1.41
N SER A 35 9.52 -6.48 1.83
CA SER A 35 9.17 -5.18 1.25
C SER A 35 10.04 -4.03 1.73
N PHE A 36 10.59 -4.11 2.95
CA PHE A 36 11.44 -3.06 3.51
C PHE A 36 12.87 -3.58 3.72
N ARG A 37 13.90 -2.86 3.25
CA ARG A 37 15.30 -3.20 3.62
C ARG A 37 15.48 -3.06 5.15
N TYR A 38 16.55 -3.65 5.70
CA TYR A 38 16.97 -3.48 7.11
C TYR A 38 17.04 -2.00 7.58
N ASN A 39 17.13 -1.04 6.65
CA ASN A 39 17.12 0.41 6.92
C ASN A 39 15.77 1.09 6.63
N LEU A 40 14.68 0.33 6.46
CA LEU A 40 13.33 0.75 6.05
C LEU A 40 13.26 1.66 4.80
N LYS A 41 14.35 1.76 4.02
CA LYS A 41 14.29 2.27 2.65
C LYS A 41 13.36 1.34 1.88
N PRO A 42 12.27 1.85 1.30
CA PRO A 42 11.32 1.00 0.61
C PRO A 42 12.08 0.34 -0.54
N ASN A 43 12.15 -0.99 -0.49
CA ASN A 43 12.54 -1.75 -1.66
C ASN A 43 11.24 -2.01 -2.41
N SER A 44 11.34 -2.16 -3.72
CA SER A 44 10.21 -2.59 -4.53
C SER A 44 9.55 -3.83 -3.92
N ILE A 45 8.26 -3.79 -3.58
CA ILE A 45 7.53 -5.01 -3.23
C ILE A 45 7.71 -6.03 -4.37
N PRO A 46 7.89 -7.32 -4.06
CA PRO A 46 8.02 -8.32 -5.09
C PRO A 46 6.78 -8.30 -5.98
N THR A 47 6.94 -8.67 -7.26
CA THR A 47 5.78 -8.82 -8.14
C THR A 47 4.90 -9.94 -7.58
N MET A 48 3.65 -9.60 -7.24
CA MET A 48 2.67 -10.51 -6.62
C MET A 48 1.45 -10.66 -7.52
N PRO A 49 0.65 -11.74 -7.39
CA PRO A 49 -0.57 -11.95 -8.18
C PRO A 49 -1.50 -10.74 -8.20
N LEU A 50 -1.59 -10.01 -7.08
CA LEU A 50 -2.38 -8.79 -6.96
C LEU A 50 -2.02 -7.71 -7.99
N HIS A 51 -0.75 -7.56 -8.39
CA HIS A 51 -0.37 -6.61 -9.44
C HIS A 51 -0.96 -6.98 -10.82
N LYS A 52 -1.10 -8.29 -11.08
CA LYS A 52 -1.74 -8.81 -12.29
C LYS A 52 -3.26 -8.63 -12.23
N MET A 53 -3.85 -8.87 -11.05
CA MET A 53 -5.30 -8.74 -10.85
C MET A 53 -5.79 -7.29 -10.97
N THR A 54 -4.97 -6.32 -10.56
CA THR A 54 -5.24 -4.88 -10.76
C THR A 54 -4.81 -4.37 -12.14
N ASN A 55 -4.51 -5.26 -13.09
CA ASN A 55 -4.16 -4.93 -14.48
C ASN A 55 -3.04 -3.87 -14.63
N ILE A 56 -2.04 -3.87 -13.74
CA ILE A 56 -0.92 -2.91 -13.80
C ILE A 56 -0.01 -3.30 -14.97
N PRO A 57 0.34 -2.36 -15.87
CA PRO A 57 1.28 -2.64 -16.95
C PRO A 57 2.63 -3.16 -16.45
N ILE A 58 3.22 -4.06 -17.23
CA ILE A 58 4.55 -4.63 -16.97
C ILE A 58 5.56 -3.97 -17.91
N ASN A 59 6.70 -3.55 -17.38
CA ASN A 59 7.81 -3.00 -18.17
C ASN A 59 8.66 -4.10 -18.82
N ALA A 60 9.60 -3.71 -19.68
CA ALA A 60 10.50 -4.63 -20.39
C ALA A 60 11.32 -5.56 -19.46
N GLY A 61 11.53 -5.16 -18.19
CA GLY A 61 12.20 -5.96 -17.18
C GLY A 61 11.29 -6.90 -16.39
N ASN A 62 10.08 -7.19 -16.89
CA ASN A 62 9.07 -8.04 -16.26
C ASN A 62 8.63 -7.55 -14.85
N ASN A 63 8.65 -6.23 -14.63
CA ASN A 63 8.22 -5.59 -13.40
C ASN A 63 6.99 -4.70 -13.61
N PRO A 64 6.02 -4.70 -12.67
CA PRO A 64 4.96 -3.68 -12.63
C PRO A 64 5.54 -2.27 -12.68
N VAL A 65 4.92 -1.40 -13.49
CA VAL A 65 5.32 0.01 -13.63
C VAL A 65 5.05 0.84 -12.36
N CYS A 66 4.08 0.44 -11.55
CA CYS A 66 3.72 1.03 -10.26
C CYS A 66 3.29 -0.04 -9.25
N GLY A 67 2.99 0.39 -8.03
CA GLY A 67 2.64 -0.49 -6.91
C GLY A 67 3.86 -1.15 -6.27
N LYS A 68 5.08 -0.71 -6.58
CA LYS A 68 6.31 -1.35 -6.07
C LYS A 68 6.99 -0.57 -4.96
N ASN A 69 7.22 0.72 -5.17
CA ASN A 69 8.01 1.58 -4.28
C ASN A 69 7.34 2.94 -4.06
N ASP A 70 6.02 2.95 -4.10
CA ASP A 70 5.16 4.12 -4.14
C ASP A 70 4.06 3.99 -3.07
N LEU A 71 3.15 4.97 -2.99
CA LEU A 71 2.10 4.91 -1.97
C LEU A 71 1.13 3.75 -2.25
N PHE A 72 0.88 3.42 -3.51
CA PHE A 72 0.02 2.30 -3.87
C PHE A 72 0.58 0.95 -3.41
N ALA A 73 1.90 0.79 -3.35
CA ALA A 73 2.54 -0.38 -2.74
C ALA A 73 2.08 -0.63 -1.29
N ILE A 74 1.82 0.44 -0.52
CA ILE A 74 1.30 0.34 0.85
C ILE A 74 -0.13 -0.23 0.85
N VAL A 75 -0.96 0.21 -0.10
CA VAL A 75 -2.33 -0.30 -0.27
C VAL A 75 -2.31 -1.79 -0.61
N ILE A 76 -1.40 -2.22 -1.49
CA ILE A 76 -1.19 -3.64 -1.83
C ILE A 76 -0.76 -4.44 -0.60
N ILE A 77 0.24 -3.95 0.16
CA ILE A 77 0.69 -4.61 1.38
C ILE A 77 -0.48 -4.78 2.36
N PHE A 78 -1.26 -3.71 2.58
CA PHE A 78 -2.39 -3.72 3.49
C PHE A 78 -3.48 -4.69 3.04
N ARG A 79 -3.76 -4.79 1.73
CA ARG A 79 -4.71 -5.78 1.20
C ARG A 79 -4.29 -7.21 1.56
N ILE A 80 -2.99 -7.49 1.56
CA ILE A 80 -2.48 -8.84 1.80
C ILE A 80 -2.41 -9.17 3.30
N ILE A 81 -2.00 -8.22 4.15
CA ILE A 81 -1.73 -8.51 5.57
C ILE A 81 -2.96 -8.33 6.47
N LEU A 82 -3.88 -7.45 6.10
CA LEU A 82 -5.07 -7.17 6.90
C LEU A 82 -6.17 -8.21 6.67
N SER A 83 -7.05 -8.38 7.65
CA SER A 83 -8.30 -9.09 7.43
C SER A 83 -9.21 -8.30 6.48
N LYS A 84 -10.16 -8.99 5.84
CA LYS A 84 -11.19 -8.35 5.01
C LYS A 84 -11.92 -7.23 5.78
N SER A 85 -12.26 -7.47 7.04
CA SER A 85 -12.94 -6.48 7.88
C SER A 85 -12.07 -5.26 8.18
N SER A 86 -10.77 -5.43 8.46
CA SER A 86 -9.87 -4.30 8.70
C SER A 86 -9.52 -3.55 7.43
N PHE A 87 -9.34 -4.25 6.31
CA PHE A 87 -9.14 -3.60 5.01
C PHE A 87 -10.36 -2.78 4.61
N ASN A 88 -11.57 -3.29 4.84
CA ASN A 88 -12.83 -2.55 4.58
C ASN A 88 -13.07 -1.37 5.53
N LYS A 89 -12.26 -1.20 6.59
CA LYS A 89 -12.21 0.03 7.39
C LYS A 89 -11.15 1.00 6.88
N PHE A 90 -9.97 0.48 6.54
CA PHE A 90 -8.86 1.27 6.00
C PHE A 90 -9.19 1.90 4.65
N PHE A 91 -9.77 1.13 3.73
CA PHE A 91 -9.95 1.56 2.35
C PHE A 91 -10.91 2.76 2.21
N PRO A 92 -12.09 2.79 2.87
CA PRO A 92 -12.94 3.98 2.88
C PRO A 92 -12.25 5.21 3.50
N ALA A 93 -11.47 5.02 4.57
CA ALA A 93 -10.71 6.12 5.18
C ALA A 93 -9.66 6.69 4.21
N LEU A 94 -9.00 5.85 3.42
CA LEU A 94 -8.09 6.30 2.36
C LEU A 94 -8.85 7.09 1.28
N GLN A 95 -10.02 6.60 0.84
CA GLN A 95 -10.85 7.29 -0.15
C GLN A 95 -11.29 8.67 0.35
N GLU A 96 -11.71 8.77 1.61
CA GLU A 96 -12.07 10.04 2.24
C GLU A 96 -10.90 11.02 2.24
N GLN A 97 -9.68 10.59 2.60
CA GLN A 97 -8.50 11.46 2.54
C GLN A 97 -8.18 11.92 1.10
N ILE A 98 -8.37 11.06 0.10
CA ILE A 98 -8.19 11.43 -1.31
C ILE A 98 -9.27 12.43 -1.76
N GLN A 99 -10.51 12.28 -1.31
CA GLN A 99 -11.59 13.24 -1.58
C GLN A 99 -11.31 14.61 -0.95
N ILE A 100 -10.87 14.63 0.31
CA ILE A 100 -10.45 15.86 0.99
C ILE A 100 -9.31 16.51 0.21
N LEU A 101 -8.30 15.75 -0.21
CA LEU A 101 -7.22 16.27 -1.05
C LEU A 101 -7.76 16.87 -2.34
N SER A 102 -8.61 16.15 -3.06
CA SER A 102 -9.25 16.62 -4.30
C SER A 102 -9.95 17.97 -4.12
N HIS A 103 -10.69 18.13 -3.03
CA HIS A 103 -11.44 19.34 -2.73
C HIS A 103 -10.57 20.55 -2.36
N ASN A 104 -9.32 20.31 -1.95
CA ASN A 104 -8.34 21.34 -1.60
C ASN A 104 -7.40 21.70 -2.77
N LEU A 105 -7.43 20.95 -3.86
CA LEU A 105 -6.63 21.24 -5.05
C LEU A 105 -7.35 22.25 -5.95
N SER A 106 -6.64 23.30 -6.38
CA SER A 106 -7.18 24.34 -7.28
C SER A 106 -6.45 24.43 -8.63
N THR A 107 -5.26 23.85 -8.76
CA THR A 107 -4.38 24.01 -9.93
C THR A 107 -4.17 22.73 -10.74
N ILE A 108 -4.24 21.56 -10.10
CA ILE A 108 -4.03 20.24 -10.72
C ILE A 108 -5.14 19.29 -10.30
N SER A 109 -5.46 18.32 -11.15
CA SER A 109 -6.43 17.28 -10.81
C SER A 109 -5.85 16.30 -9.79
N VAL A 110 -6.71 15.74 -8.95
CA VAL A 110 -6.33 14.68 -8.01
C VAL A 110 -5.80 13.45 -8.75
N ASP A 111 -6.29 13.16 -9.95
CA ASP A 111 -5.82 12.02 -10.76
C ASP A 111 -4.35 12.16 -11.15
N MET A 112 -3.87 13.38 -11.46
CA MET A 112 -2.44 13.62 -11.69
C MET A 112 -1.61 13.35 -10.44
N VAL A 113 -2.10 13.77 -9.27
CA VAL A 113 -1.43 13.49 -7.99
C VAL A 113 -1.38 11.99 -7.71
N LEU A 114 -2.52 11.30 -7.85
CA LEU A 114 -2.62 9.85 -7.65
C LEU A 114 -1.69 9.08 -8.59
N SER A 115 -1.61 9.49 -9.86
CA SER A 115 -0.67 8.92 -10.83
C SER A 115 0.78 9.05 -10.37
N GLN A 116 1.19 10.23 -9.88
CA GLN A 116 2.53 10.44 -9.32
C GLN A 116 2.77 9.64 -8.03
N MET A 117 1.72 9.36 -7.27
CA MET A 117 1.76 8.51 -6.07
C MET A 117 1.73 7.01 -6.38
N GLY A 118 1.68 6.62 -7.65
CA GLY A 118 1.73 5.24 -8.13
C GLY A 118 0.38 4.53 -8.18
N PHE A 119 -0.74 5.24 -8.01
CA PHE A 119 -2.07 4.65 -8.14
C PHE A 119 -2.42 4.46 -9.63
N PRO A 120 -2.71 3.23 -10.08
CA PRO A 120 -3.22 3.00 -11.43
C PRO A 120 -4.66 3.55 -11.56
N LEU A 121 -5.15 3.78 -12.79
CA LEU A 121 -6.51 4.30 -13.01
C LEU A 121 -7.61 3.47 -12.33
N ASN A 122 -7.44 2.15 -12.31
CA ASN A 122 -8.37 1.19 -11.71
C ASN A 122 -7.98 0.78 -10.28
N TRP A 123 -7.19 1.59 -9.57
CA TRP A 123 -6.69 1.26 -8.22
C TRP A 123 -7.81 0.90 -7.23
N GLN A 124 -9.02 1.42 -7.44
CA GLN A 124 -10.16 1.18 -6.57
C GLN A 124 -10.67 -0.26 -6.61
N GLU A 125 -10.42 -1.00 -7.70
CA GLU A 125 -10.81 -2.41 -7.85
C GLU A 125 -10.16 -3.30 -6.78
N ILE A 126 -9.04 -2.88 -6.17
CA ILE A 126 -8.39 -3.61 -5.09
C ILE A 126 -9.30 -3.84 -3.86
N GLN A 127 -10.36 -3.06 -3.72
CA GLN A 127 -11.33 -3.24 -2.63
C GLN A 127 -12.10 -4.56 -2.76
N SER A 128 -12.45 -4.96 -3.98
CA SER A 128 -13.27 -6.13 -4.28
C SER A 128 -12.49 -7.43 -4.44
N LEU A 129 -11.15 -7.36 -4.61
CA LEU A 129 -10.23 -8.51 -4.78
C LEU A 129 -9.95 -9.29 -3.49
#